data_AF-A0AA39NYX5-F1
#
_entry.id   AF-A0AA39NYX5-F1
#
_cell.length_a   1.000
_cell.length_b   1.000
_cell.length_c   1.000
_cell.angle_alpha   90.00
_cell.angle_beta   90.00
_cell.angle_gamma   90.00
#
_symmetry.space_group_name_H-M   'P 1'
#
loop_
_entity.id
_entity.type
_entity.pdbx_description
1 polymer ?
#
loop_
_entity_poly.entity_id
_entity_poly.type
_entity_poly.pdbx_seq_one_letter_code
_entity_poly.pdbx_strand_id
1 'polypeptide(L)'
;MRQLQGVDPDPEEVVWYTLHHFRVSYIYPISLSFIFTFHPAYFFTMISLSLRTSNTEPPSPTPPSAPRPTSVAKVANFLVKIRRNVPAHCIQSSSGDAPQSHFGVEEGMECQKREPMEVTDTFICLGAVNVKLLLRASRGVLLETAEHIGGNALVDERWTCTIREPKNRNGTFKVQIQYSASAARSTYPDPHRPVSLDSARSIPGLMTIVKRNDI
;
A
#
# COMPACT_ATOMS: atom_id res chain seq x y z
N MET A 1 41.65 -40.19 -10.15
CA MET A 1 41.89 -38.99 -10.97
C MET A 1 41.06 -39.05 -12.25
N ARG A 2 40.09 -38.16 -12.41
CA ARG A 2 39.56 -37.70 -13.71
C ARG A 2 39.22 -36.23 -13.51
N GLN A 3 39.87 -35.34 -14.26
CA GLN A 3 39.44 -33.95 -14.34
C GLN A 3 38.30 -33.86 -15.36
N LEU A 4 37.29 -33.05 -15.07
CA LEU A 4 36.38 -32.51 -16.07
C LEU A 4 36.31 -31.00 -15.88
N GLN A 5 36.31 -30.32 -17.02
CA GLN A 5 36.55 -28.90 -17.21
C GLN A 5 35.64 -27.98 -16.37
N GLY A 6 36.18 -26.82 -16.03
CA GLY A 6 35.41 -25.74 -15.44
C GLY A 6 34.32 -25.23 -16.37
N VAL A 7 33.21 -24.82 -15.77
CA VAL A 7 32.17 -24.02 -16.41
C VAL A 7 32.47 -22.57 -16.04
N ASP A 8 32.76 -21.73 -17.03
CA ASP A 8 32.87 -20.28 -16.82
C ASP A 8 31.51 -19.72 -16.38
N PRO A 9 31.46 -18.82 -15.38
CA PRO A 9 30.24 -18.11 -15.03
C PRO A 9 29.94 -17.02 -16.07
N ASP A 10 28.72 -17.02 -16.59
CA ASP A 10 28.20 -16.00 -17.50
C ASP A 10 28.24 -14.60 -16.84
N PRO A 11 28.56 -13.51 -17.57
CA PRO A 11 28.85 -12.23 -16.96
C PRO A 11 27.59 -11.44 -16.58
N GLU A 12 27.60 -10.96 -15.33
CA GLU A 12 26.98 -9.72 -14.85
C GLU A 12 25.80 -9.12 -15.65
N GLU A 13 24.55 -9.46 -15.29
CA GLU A 13 23.40 -8.59 -15.59
C GLU A 13 23.30 -7.47 -14.53
N VAL A 14 24.17 -6.46 -14.62
CA VAL A 14 24.09 -5.26 -13.76
C VAL A 14 22.88 -4.40 -14.17
N VAL A 15 21.77 -4.56 -13.45
CA VAL A 15 20.60 -3.70 -13.60
C VAL A 15 20.86 -2.35 -12.91
N TRP A 16 21.26 -1.35 -13.71
CA TRP A 16 21.41 0.03 -13.25
C TRP A 16 20.06 0.72 -13.05
N TYR A 17 19.66 0.92 -11.80
CA TYR A 17 18.57 1.84 -11.46
C TYR A 17 19.11 3.25 -11.22
N THR A 18 19.01 4.11 -12.23
CA THR A 18 19.34 5.55 -12.10
C THR A 18 18.24 6.30 -11.35
N LEU A 19 18.14 6.08 -10.02
CA LEU A 19 17.46 7.02 -9.15
C LEU A 19 18.39 8.21 -8.89
N HIS A 20 17.97 9.41 -9.30
CA HIS A 20 18.70 10.63 -8.93
C HIS A 20 18.74 10.76 -7.40
N HIS A 21 19.96 10.92 -6.86
CA HIS A 21 20.28 11.11 -5.44
C HIS A 21 20.13 9.91 -4.49
N PHE A 22 20.73 8.76 -4.82
CA PHE A 22 21.39 7.95 -3.77
C PHE A 22 22.59 7.18 -4.34
N ARG A 23 23.76 7.27 -3.70
CA ARG A 23 24.94 6.44 -3.98
C ARG A 23 25.39 5.79 -2.67
N VAL A 24 25.18 4.48 -2.56
CA VAL A 24 25.79 3.65 -1.52
C VAL A 24 26.96 2.91 -2.15
N SER A 25 28.17 3.15 -1.63
CA SER A 25 29.36 2.40 -2.02
C SER A 25 29.69 1.40 -0.92
N TYR A 26 29.70 0.12 -1.26
CA TYR A 26 29.92 -0.97 -0.33
C TYR A 26 31.38 -1.41 -0.42
N ILE A 27 32.17 -1.13 0.62
CA ILE A 27 33.57 -1.58 0.74
C ILE A 27 33.71 -2.23 2.11
N TYR A 28 33.97 -3.54 2.13
CA TYR A 28 34.46 -4.22 3.32
C TYR A 28 35.98 -4.07 3.44
N PRO A 29 36.56 -4.01 4.66
CA PRO A 29 35.90 -3.93 5.96
C PRO A 29 36.22 -2.63 6.74
N ILE A 30 35.40 -2.39 7.78
CA ILE A 30 35.60 -1.44 8.90
C ILE A 30 35.08 0.01 8.68
N SER A 31 34.15 0.39 9.58
CA SER A 31 33.66 1.76 9.88
C SER A 31 32.72 2.45 8.87
N LEU A 32 31.40 2.38 9.13
CA LEU A 32 30.44 3.38 8.63
C LEU A 32 30.34 4.54 9.63
N SER A 33 30.90 5.69 9.26
CA SER A 33 30.60 6.98 9.89
C SER A 33 29.60 7.74 9.02
N PHE A 34 28.37 7.90 9.50
CA PHE A 34 27.34 8.70 8.83
C PHE A 34 27.51 10.17 9.19
N ILE A 35 27.86 11.02 8.22
CA ILE A 35 27.84 12.47 8.38
C ILE A 35 26.52 13.01 7.81
N PHE A 36 25.62 13.43 8.69
CA PHE A 36 24.39 14.12 8.31
C PHE A 36 24.62 15.63 8.21
N THR A 37 24.82 16.16 7.00
CA THR A 37 24.75 17.61 6.75
C THR A 37 23.30 18.03 6.46
N PHE A 38 22.61 18.48 7.50
CA PHE A 38 21.28 19.09 7.37
C PHE A 38 21.42 20.54 6.88
N HIS A 39 20.71 20.93 5.81
CA HIS A 39 20.77 22.31 5.29
C HIS A 39 19.37 22.97 5.37
N PRO A 40 19.18 23.98 6.24
CA PRO A 40 17.86 24.56 6.50
C PRO A 40 17.56 25.76 5.58
N ALA A 41 16.98 25.47 4.42
CA ALA A 41 16.13 26.37 3.65
C ALA A 41 15.00 25.49 3.06
N TYR A 42 13.73 25.86 3.04
CA TYR A 42 13.21 27.21 2.81
C TYR A 42 12.01 27.55 3.71
N PHE A 43 12.05 28.76 4.29
CA PHE A 43 10.86 29.52 4.67
C PHE A 43 10.21 30.07 3.39
N PHE A 44 8.88 29.98 3.23
CA PHE A 44 8.15 30.96 2.42
C PHE A 44 6.68 31.11 2.86
N THR A 45 6.30 32.34 3.15
CA THR A 45 4.95 32.81 3.51
C THR A 45 4.31 33.58 2.34
N MET A 46 3.05 33.99 2.53
CA MET A 46 2.19 34.94 1.76
C MET A 46 1.03 34.27 1.00
N ILE A 47 -0.24 34.39 1.46
CA ILE A 47 -1.18 35.54 1.34
C ILE A 47 -1.74 35.64 -0.12
N SER A 48 -3.04 35.51 -0.42
CA SER A 48 -4.14 36.47 -0.10
C SER A 48 -5.50 36.08 -0.73
N LEU A 49 -6.62 36.57 -0.13
CA LEU A 49 -7.87 37.13 -0.76
C LEU A 49 -8.65 36.31 -1.85
N SER A 50 -9.99 36.38 -2.03
CA SER A 50 -11.03 37.25 -1.43
C SER A 50 -12.47 36.70 -1.58
N LEU A 51 -13.41 37.39 -0.93
CA LEU A 51 -14.88 37.26 -0.89
C LEU A 51 -15.61 36.97 -2.23
N ARG A 52 -16.83 36.39 -2.16
CA ARG A 52 -18.10 37.11 -2.48
C ARG A 52 -19.40 36.43 -1.95
N THR A 53 -20.31 37.31 -1.52
CA THR A 53 -21.67 37.19 -0.96
C THR A 53 -22.78 36.55 -1.82
N SER A 54 -23.88 36.04 -1.20
CA SER A 54 -25.24 36.66 -1.28
C SER A 54 -26.41 35.89 -0.60
N ASN A 55 -27.19 36.60 0.24
CA ASN A 55 -28.66 36.54 0.52
C ASN A 55 -29.33 35.22 1.06
N THR A 56 -30.39 35.14 1.89
CA THR A 56 -31.47 36.04 2.41
C THR A 56 -32.76 36.07 1.54
N GLU A 57 -34.00 35.76 2.00
CA GLU A 57 -34.58 35.14 3.24
C GLU A 57 -36.06 34.63 2.99
N PRO A 58 -36.82 34.04 3.97
CA PRO A 58 -38.17 33.42 3.79
C PRO A 58 -39.35 34.43 4.10
N PRO A 59 -40.67 34.09 4.33
CA PRO A 59 -41.38 32.78 4.51
C PRO A 59 -42.85 32.61 3.94
N SER A 60 -43.44 31.40 4.16
CA SER A 60 -44.87 30.92 4.37
C SER A 60 -46.13 31.69 3.85
N PRO A 61 -47.31 31.02 3.58
CA PRO A 61 -48.06 30.14 4.52
C PRO A 61 -48.85 28.92 3.90
N THR A 62 -49.96 28.48 4.54
CA THR A 62 -50.31 27.03 4.78
C THR A 62 -51.71 26.54 4.22
N PRO A 63 -52.44 25.48 4.70
CA PRO A 63 -52.98 24.34 3.89
C PRO A 63 -54.54 24.28 3.77
N PRO A 64 -55.20 23.16 3.32
CA PRO A 64 -55.62 22.09 4.28
C PRO A 64 -55.89 20.63 3.78
N SER A 65 -55.99 19.70 4.76
CA SER A 65 -56.87 18.49 4.83
C SER A 65 -56.52 17.10 4.20
N ALA A 66 -56.04 16.18 5.08
CA ALA A 66 -56.51 14.78 5.38
C ALA A 66 -56.81 13.71 4.29
N PRO A 67 -56.95 12.39 4.61
CA PRO A 67 -56.72 11.65 5.87
C PRO A 67 -55.72 10.45 5.77
N ARG A 68 -55.51 9.72 6.88
CA ARG A 68 -54.62 8.54 7.03
C ARG A 68 -55.17 7.25 6.38
N PRO A 69 -54.30 6.28 6.10
CA PRO A 69 -54.46 4.96 6.75
C PRO A 69 -53.24 4.51 7.56
N THR A 70 -53.48 3.72 8.59
CA THR A 70 -52.45 3.05 9.41
C THR A 70 -51.75 1.95 8.62
N SER A 71 -50.43 2.02 8.49
CA SER A 71 -49.60 0.91 7.98
C SER A 71 -48.47 0.62 8.96
N VAL A 72 -48.42 -0.62 9.45
CA VAL A 72 -47.52 -1.11 10.51
C VAL A 72 -46.13 -1.48 9.95
N ALA A 73 -45.76 -0.93 8.79
CA ALA A 73 -44.63 -1.36 7.96
C ALA A 73 -43.37 -0.49 8.14
N LYS A 74 -43.01 -0.11 9.37
CA LYS A 74 -41.92 0.87 9.63
C LYS A 74 -40.75 0.38 10.49
N VAL A 75 -40.50 -0.93 10.56
CA VAL A 75 -39.31 -1.51 11.23
C VAL A 75 -38.69 -2.68 10.43
N ALA A 76 -38.60 -2.57 9.10
CA ALA A 76 -38.14 -3.67 8.23
C ALA A 76 -37.05 -3.28 7.19
N ASN A 77 -36.38 -2.14 7.35
CA ASN A 77 -35.32 -1.69 6.42
C ASN A 77 -34.02 -1.20 7.10
N PHE A 78 -33.79 -1.58 8.35
CA PHE A 78 -32.51 -1.33 9.05
C PHE A 78 -31.48 -2.47 8.93
N LEU A 79 -31.88 -3.62 8.35
CA LEU A 79 -31.02 -4.79 8.23
C LEU A 79 -30.14 -4.75 6.97
N VAL A 80 -28.91 -4.26 7.18
CA VAL A 80 -27.67 -4.72 6.54
C VAL A 80 -27.66 -4.75 5.01
N LYS A 81 -28.12 -3.67 4.35
CA LYS A 81 -27.67 -3.36 2.98
C LYS A 81 -26.47 -2.41 2.98
N ILE A 82 -25.43 -2.77 3.75
CA ILE A 82 -24.08 -2.22 3.58
C ILE A 82 -23.49 -2.84 2.30
N ARG A 83 -24.11 -2.55 1.16
CA ARG A 83 -23.42 -2.62 -0.12
C ARG A 83 -22.40 -1.50 -0.07
N ARG A 84 -21.13 -1.84 0.12
CA ARG A 84 -20.00 -0.93 -0.07
C ARG A 84 -20.26 -0.19 -1.38
N ASN A 85 -20.45 1.13 -1.31
CA ASN A 85 -20.71 1.96 -2.48
C ASN A 85 -19.38 2.13 -3.23
N VAL A 86 -18.93 1.05 -3.87
CA VAL A 86 -17.74 1.03 -4.71
C VAL A 86 -18.06 1.94 -5.90
N PRO A 87 -17.36 3.09 -6.07
CA PRO A 87 -17.57 3.94 -7.23
C PRO A 87 -17.32 3.10 -8.50
N ALA A 88 -18.04 3.36 -9.58
CA ALA A 88 -18.05 2.56 -10.82
C ALA A 88 -16.70 2.46 -11.59
N HIS A 89 -15.62 2.89 -10.95
CA HIS A 89 -14.28 3.18 -11.47
C HIS A 89 -13.18 2.72 -10.48
N CYS A 90 -13.45 1.63 -9.74
CA CYS A 90 -12.67 1.21 -8.58
C CYS A 90 -12.51 -0.32 -8.53
N ILE A 91 -11.29 -0.81 -8.74
CA ILE A 91 -10.95 -2.24 -8.64
C ILE A 91 -10.40 -2.49 -7.23
N GLN A 92 -10.99 -3.43 -6.51
CA GLN A 92 -10.53 -3.87 -5.18
C GLN A 92 -10.02 -5.32 -5.24
N SER A 93 -8.97 -5.59 -4.47
CA SER A 93 -8.43 -6.93 -4.20
C SER A 93 -7.82 -6.99 -2.80
N SER A 94 -7.69 -8.19 -2.24
CA SER A 94 -7.18 -8.42 -0.88
C SER A 94 -6.68 -9.86 -0.73
N SER A 95 -5.83 -10.12 0.27
CA SER A 95 -5.40 -11.48 0.62
C SER A 95 -6.54 -12.36 1.18
N GLY A 96 -7.57 -11.75 1.77
CA GLY A 96 -8.73 -12.43 2.36
C GLY A 96 -9.12 -11.82 3.71
N ASP A 97 -10.17 -12.38 4.33
CA ASP A 97 -10.69 -11.88 5.62
C ASP A 97 -9.82 -12.32 6.82
N ALA A 98 -9.10 -13.44 6.72
CA ALA A 98 -8.18 -13.92 7.76
C ALA A 98 -6.73 -13.42 7.53
N PRO A 99 -5.90 -13.25 8.58
CA PRO A 99 -4.45 -13.13 8.43
C PRO A 99 -3.87 -14.44 7.89
N GLN A 100 -2.73 -14.37 7.20
CA GLN A 100 -2.09 -15.54 6.60
C GLN A 100 -0.58 -15.51 6.83
N SER A 101 -0.01 -16.65 7.17
CA SER A 101 1.45 -16.85 7.27
C SER A 101 1.94 -17.72 6.12
N HIS A 102 3.23 -17.61 5.76
CA HIS A 102 3.84 -18.57 4.86
C HIS A 102 4.15 -19.87 5.59
N PHE A 103 3.95 -21.00 4.90
CA PHE A 103 4.20 -22.35 5.42
C PHE A 103 5.61 -22.49 6.02
N GLY A 104 5.68 -22.96 7.27
CA GLY A 104 6.91 -23.14 8.04
C GLY A 104 7.34 -21.91 8.85
N VAL A 105 7.01 -20.69 8.39
CA VAL A 105 7.47 -19.46 9.05
C VAL A 105 6.83 -19.27 10.42
N GLU A 106 5.54 -19.58 10.53
CA GLU A 106 4.80 -19.50 11.79
C GLU A 106 5.11 -20.69 12.72
N GLU A 107 5.26 -21.89 12.17
CA GLU A 107 5.58 -23.10 12.92
C GLU A 107 6.99 -23.08 13.52
N GLY A 108 7.95 -22.45 12.83
CA GLY A 108 9.34 -22.31 13.30
C GLY A 108 9.65 -21.03 14.08
N MET A 109 8.63 -20.29 14.54
CA MET A 109 8.81 -19.12 15.41
C MET A 109 9.56 -19.47 16.69
N GLU A 110 10.66 -18.77 16.97
CA GLU A 110 11.47 -18.94 18.18
C GLU A 110 10.78 -18.38 19.43
N CYS A 111 9.88 -17.41 19.25
CA CYS A 111 9.16 -16.75 20.33
C CYS A 111 7.70 -16.48 19.90
N GLN A 112 6.76 -16.61 20.84
CA GLN A 112 5.37 -16.20 20.63
C GLN A 112 5.19 -14.68 20.58
N LYS A 113 6.19 -13.89 20.98
CA LYS A 113 6.11 -12.43 20.88
C LYS A 113 6.12 -12.01 19.41
N ARG A 114 5.08 -11.28 19.02
CA ARG A 114 4.83 -10.70 17.71
C ARG A 114 4.67 -9.19 17.89
N GLU A 115 5.34 -8.39 17.06
CA GLU A 115 5.16 -6.92 17.06
C GLU A 115 4.29 -6.54 15.85
N PRO A 116 3.07 -5.99 16.04
CA PRO A 116 2.17 -5.68 14.93
C PRO A 116 2.64 -4.45 14.15
N MET A 117 2.54 -4.51 12.83
CA MET A 117 3.03 -3.49 11.91
C MET A 117 2.03 -3.24 10.79
N GLU A 118 1.91 -1.98 10.34
CA GLU A 118 1.11 -1.60 9.19
C GLU A 118 1.82 -0.53 8.35
N VAL A 119 1.74 -0.67 7.02
CA VAL A 119 2.13 0.36 6.07
C VAL A 119 0.97 0.64 5.13
N THR A 120 0.65 1.93 4.94
CA THR A 120 -0.27 2.38 3.89
C THR A 120 0.54 3.13 2.84
N ASP A 121 0.71 2.53 1.67
CA ASP A 121 1.35 3.15 0.52
C ASP A 121 0.31 3.66 -0.48
N THR A 122 0.60 4.78 -1.12
CA THR A 122 -0.19 5.36 -2.21
C THR A 122 0.69 5.56 -3.45
N PHE A 123 0.35 4.91 -4.56
CA PHE A 123 1.08 5.04 -5.82
C PHE A 123 0.23 5.77 -6.86
N ILE A 124 0.87 6.65 -7.63
CA ILE A 124 0.32 7.19 -8.86
C ILE A 124 1.02 6.47 -10.02
N CYS A 125 0.28 5.65 -10.75
CA CYS A 125 0.79 4.83 -11.86
C CYS A 125 0.27 5.34 -13.19
N LEU A 126 1.12 5.44 -14.20
CA LEU A 126 0.77 5.78 -15.58
C LEU A 126 0.71 4.50 -16.44
N GLY A 127 -0.28 4.43 -17.34
CA GLY A 127 -0.41 3.38 -18.36
C GLY A 127 -1.07 2.10 -17.85
N ALA A 128 -0.47 1.46 -16.84
CA ALA A 128 -0.95 0.20 -16.27
C ALA A 128 -0.63 0.08 -14.77
N VAL A 129 -1.05 -1.01 -14.13
CA VAL A 129 -0.85 -1.26 -12.69
C VAL A 129 -0.49 -2.72 -12.43
N ASN A 130 0.77 -2.99 -12.07
CA ASN A 130 1.22 -4.29 -11.58
C ASN A 130 1.16 -4.33 -10.05
N VAL A 131 0.04 -4.79 -9.49
CA VAL A 131 -0.17 -4.84 -8.04
C VAL A 131 0.82 -5.79 -7.35
N LYS A 132 1.23 -6.88 -8.01
CA LYS A 132 2.19 -7.84 -7.45
C LYS A 132 3.54 -7.17 -7.13
N LEU A 133 3.99 -6.24 -7.97
CA LEU A 133 5.21 -5.45 -7.73
C LEU A 133 5.01 -4.44 -6.58
N LEU A 134 3.89 -3.71 -6.57
CA LEU A 134 3.60 -2.71 -5.54
C LEU A 134 3.43 -3.35 -4.14
N LEU A 135 2.83 -4.53 -4.05
CA LEU A 135 2.74 -5.31 -2.81
C LEU A 135 4.14 -5.74 -2.31
N ARG A 136 5.04 -6.18 -3.20
CA ARG A 136 6.44 -6.49 -2.82
C ARG A 136 7.16 -5.25 -2.28
N ALA A 137 6.98 -4.08 -2.92
CA ALA A 137 7.57 -2.82 -2.47
C ALA A 137 7.00 -2.31 -1.13
N SER A 138 5.73 -2.61 -0.84
CA SER A 138 5.08 -2.28 0.45
C SER A 138 5.57 -3.23 1.55
N ARG A 139 5.56 -4.55 1.29
CA ARG A 139 6.06 -5.57 2.22
C ARG A 139 7.54 -5.41 2.54
N GLY A 140 8.36 -4.95 1.59
CA GLY A 140 9.78 -4.66 1.82
C GLY A 140 10.02 -3.67 2.95
N VAL A 141 9.19 -2.62 3.06
CA VAL A 141 9.26 -1.63 4.16
C VAL A 141 8.94 -2.28 5.51
N LEU A 142 7.94 -3.16 5.56
CA LEU A 142 7.63 -3.90 6.78
C LEU A 142 8.76 -4.84 7.19
N LEU A 143 9.37 -5.55 6.24
CA LEU A 143 10.48 -6.47 6.53
C LEU A 143 11.74 -5.73 6.98
N GLU A 144 12.10 -4.63 6.31
CA GLU A 144 13.19 -3.75 6.74
C GLU A 144 12.93 -3.21 8.17
N THR A 145 11.70 -2.79 8.47
CA THR A 145 11.35 -2.32 9.82
C THR A 145 11.38 -3.47 10.84
N ALA A 146 10.99 -4.68 10.46
CA ALA A 146 11.07 -5.89 11.30
C ALA A 146 12.53 -6.24 11.64
N GLU A 147 13.44 -6.16 10.66
CA GLU A 147 14.88 -6.34 10.86
C GLU A 147 15.45 -5.30 11.85
N HIS A 148 15.05 -4.03 11.73
CA HIS A 148 15.46 -2.96 12.65
C HIS A 148 15.03 -3.21 14.12
N ILE A 149 13.94 -3.93 14.36
CA ILE A 149 13.49 -4.33 15.72
C ILE A 149 13.94 -5.75 16.12
N GLY A 150 14.80 -6.39 15.32
CA GLY A 150 15.38 -7.70 15.61
C GLY A 150 14.48 -8.90 15.30
N GLY A 151 13.42 -8.70 14.51
CA GLY A 151 12.73 -9.77 13.79
C GLY A 151 13.52 -10.19 12.53
N ASN A 152 13.13 -11.29 11.91
CA ASN A 152 13.72 -11.77 10.64
C ASN A 152 12.68 -12.35 9.67
N ALA A 153 11.40 -12.32 10.03
CA ALA A 153 10.29 -12.79 9.20
C ALA A 153 8.99 -12.03 9.51
N LEU A 154 8.09 -12.03 8.55
CA LEU A 154 6.71 -11.54 8.71
C LEU A 154 5.73 -12.71 8.84
N VAL A 155 4.81 -12.62 9.80
CA VAL A 155 3.68 -13.54 10.02
C VAL A 155 2.38 -12.74 10.10
N ASP A 156 1.22 -13.41 10.16
CA ASP A 156 -0.11 -12.76 10.20
C ASP A 156 -0.32 -11.74 9.07
N GLU A 157 0.28 -11.97 7.90
CA GLU A 157 0.24 -11.04 6.79
C GLU A 157 -1.20 -10.89 6.24
N ARG A 158 -1.59 -9.64 5.99
CA ARG A 158 -2.82 -9.29 5.28
C ARG A 158 -2.57 -8.05 4.43
N TRP A 159 -3.14 -8.01 3.24
CA TRP A 159 -3.13 -6.80 2.42
C TRP A 159 -4.48 -6.52 1.77
N THR A 160 -4.73 -5.24 1.52
CA THR A 160 -5.79 -4.77 0.63
C THR A 160 -5.20 -3.81 -0.40
N CYS A 161 -5.73 -3.86 -1.63
CA CYS A 161 -5.34 -2.99 -2.73
C CYS A 161 -6.58 -2.40 -3.39
N THR A 162 -6.63 -1.08 -3.48
CA THR A 162 -7.69 -0.32 -4.14
C THR A 162 -7.09 0.49 -5.29
N ILE A 163 -7.40 0.12 -6.53
CA ILE A 163 -7.05 0.88 -7.73
C ILE A 163 -8.24 1.78 -8.08
N ARG A 164 -8.00 3.08 -8.20
CA ARG A 164 -8.97 4.06 -8.71
C ARG A 164 -8.56 4.44 -10.13
N GLU A 165 -9.49 4.32 -11.07
CA GLU A 165 -9.28 4.69 -12.47
C GLU A 165 -9.02 6.19 -12.65
N PRO A 166 -8.46 6.61 -13.79
CA PRO A 166 -8.16 8.01 -14.05
C PRO A 166 -9.45 8.83 -14.10
N LYS A 167 -9.62 9.78 -13.19
CA LYS A 167 -10.69 10.80 -13.29
C LYS A 167 -10.49 11.73 -14.50
N ASN A 168 -9.25 11.86 -14.96
CA ASN A 168 -8.83 12.74 -16.05
C ASN A 168 -8.24 11.91 -17.19
N ARG A 169 -8.23 12.46 -18.41
CA ARG A 169 -7.73 11.79 -19.63
C ARG A 169 -6.24 11.40 -19.62
N ASN A 170 -5.50 11.70 -18.56
CA ASN A 170 -4.06 11.50 -18.43
C ASN A 170 -3.64 10.02 -18.27
N GLY A 171 -4.58 9.06 -18.16
CA GLY A 171 -4.25 7.63 -18.03
C GLY A 171 -3.55 7.25 -16.72
N THR A 172 -3.69 8.08 -15.67
CA THR A 172 -3.07 7.89 -14.36
C THR A 172 -4.01 7.21 -13.36
N PHE A 173 -3.62 6.06 -12.84
CA PHE A 173 -4.31 5.31 -11.80
C PHE A 173 -3.78 5.71 -10.42
N LYS A 174 -4.68 5.95 -9.44
CA LYS A 174 -4.30 6.08 -8.02
C LYS A 174 -4.51 4.74 -7.34
N VAL A 175 -3.42 4.10 -6.93
CA VAL A 175 -3.41 2.82 -6.24
C VAL A 175 -3.14 3.06 -4.77
N GLN A 176 -3.98 2.53 -3.89
CA GLN A 176 -3.77 2.54 -2.45
C GLN A 176 -3.58 1.10 -1.98
N ILE A 177 -2.47 0.83 -1.29
CA ILE A 177 -2.18 -0.45 -0.65
C ILE A 177 -2.16 -0.23 0.85
N GLN A 178 -2.86 -1.09 1.57
CA GLN A 178 -2.70 -1.24 3.01
C GLN A 178 -2.13 -2.65 3.24
N TYR A 179 -0.99 -2.74 3.89
CA TYR A 179 -0.32 -3.99 4.19
C TYR A 179 -0.05 -4.04 5.70
N SER A 180 -0.58 -5.06 6.36
CA SER A 180 -0.38 -5.33 7.79
C SER A 180 0.30 -6.69 7.97
N ALA A 181 1.18 -6.79 8.94
CA ALA A 181 1.82 -8.05 9.34
C ALA A 181 2.25 -7.95 10.81
N SER A 182 2.75 -9.04 11.36
CA SER A 182 3.50 -9.04 12.61
C SER A 182 4.97 -9.36 12.33
N ALA A 183 5.90 -8.57 12.88
CA ALA A 183 7.29 -8.96 12.95
C ALA A 183 7.46 -10.12 13.93
N ALA A 184 8.18 -11.15 13.51
CA ALA A 184 8.51 -12.32 14.30
C ALA A 184 10.01 -12.65 14.17
N ARG A 185 10.49 -13.49 15.09
CA ARG A 185 11.74 -14.22 14.92
C ARG A 185 11.42 -15.69 14.65
N SER A 186 11.88 -16.19 13.51
CA SER A 186 11.67 -17.57 13.06
C SER A 186 12.99 -18.22 12.66
N THR A 187 13.03 -19.54 12.82
CA THR A 187 14.13 -20.39 12.35
C THR A 187 14.09 -20.62 10.84
N TYR A 188 12.94 -20.39 10.19
CA TYR A 188 12.82 -20.41 8.72
C TYR A 188 13.07 -19.01 8.13
N PRO A 189 13.76 -18.92 6.98
CA PRO A 189 13.97 -17.65 6.30
C PRO A 189 12.66 -17.08 5.75
N ASP A 190 12.54 -15.76 5.75
CA ASP A 190 11.43 -15.08 5.09
C ASP A 190 11.43 -15.37 3.58
N PRO A 191 10.27 -15.68 2.96
CA PRO A 191 10.22 -16.04 1.54
C PRO A 191 10.23 -14.82 0.59
N HIS A 192 10.40 -13.59 1.11
CA HIS A 192 10.48 -12.31 0.40
C HIS A 192 9.37 -12.08 -0.65
N ARG A 193 8.18 -12.64 -0.41
CA ARG A 193 7.01 -12.57 -1.28
C ARG A 193 5.74 -12.31 -0.46
N PRO A 194 4.78 -11.52 -0.96
CA PRO A 194 3.46 -11.40 -0.33
C PRO A 194 2.66 -12.70 -0.28
N VAL A 195 1.85 -12.86 0.77
CA VAL A 195 0.80 -13.88 0.85
C VAL A 195 -0.31 -13.67 -0.19
N SER A 196 -0.97 -14.76 -0.61
CA SER A 196 -2.10 -14.74 -1.56
C SER A 196 -1.92 -13.85 -2.79
N LEU A 197 -0.70 -13.82 -3.34
CA LEU A 197 -0.31 -12.96 -4.47
C LEU A 197 -1.23 -13.14 -5.71
N ASP A 198 -1.84 -14.30 -5.87
CA ASP A 198 -2.74 -14.60 -7.00
C ASP A 198 -4.14 -14.00 -6.87
N SER A 199 -4.52 -13.53 -5.68
CA SER A 199 -5.72 -12.71 -5.48
C SER A 199 -5.54 -11.26 -5.95
N ALA A 200 -4.31 -10.83 -6.27
CA ALA A 200 -4.00 -9.46 -6.69
C ALA A 200 -4.46 -9.15 -8.12
N ARG A 201 -5.38 -8.20 -8.27
CA ARG A 201 -5.95 -7.79 -9.56
C ARG A 201 -5.14 -6.63 -10.16
N SER A 202 -4.45 -6.91 -11.26
CA SER A 202 -3.60 -5.94 -11.97
C SER A 202 -4.29 -5.39 -13.23
N ILE A 203 -3.90 -4.20 -13.66
CA ILE A 203 -4.29 -3.63 -14.96
C ILE A 203 -3.17 -3.96 -15.96
N PRO A 204 -3.46 -4.59 -17.11
CA PRO A 204 -2.44 -5.02 -18.07
C PRO A 204 -1.77 -3.85 -18.78
N GLY A 205 -0.50 -4.04 -19.17
CA GLY A 205 0.32 -3.06 -19.89
C GLY A 205 1.60 -2.68 -19.12
N LEU A 206 2.30 -1.65 -19.60
CA LEU A 206 3.51 -1.13 -18.96
C LEU A 206 3.14 -0.16 -17.82
N MET A 207 3.52 -0.49 -16.59
CA MET A 207 3.34 0.38 -15.43
C MET A 207 4.55 1.31 -15.26
N THR A 208 4.31 2.62 -15.22
CA THR A 208 5.31 3.61 -14.75
C THR A 208 4.83 4.21 -13.44
N ILE A 209 5.65 4.16 -12.37
CA ILE A 209 5.32 4.81 -11.10
C ILE A 209 5.75 6.27 -11.18
N VAL A 210 4.79 7.19 -11.12
CA VAL A 210 5.01 8.65 -11.21
C VAL A 210 5.24 9.26 -9.82
N LYS A 211 4.54 8.77 -8.80
CA LYS A 211 4.72 9.18 -7.40
C LYS A 211 4.47 7.99 -6.45
N ARG A 212 5.23 7.92 -5.35
CA ARG A 212 4.94 7.10 -4.16
C ARG A 212 4.72 8.05 -2.97
N ASN A 213 3.59 7.86 -2.31
CA ASN A 213 3.05 8.63 -1.19
C ASN A 213 2.77 10.11 -1.52
N ASP A 214 1.82 10.73 -0.79
CA ASP A 214 1.34 12.07 -1.12
C ASP A 214 2.24 13.20 -0.53
N ILE A 215 3.39 12.86 0.07
CA ILE A 215 4.44 13.77 0.61
C ILE A 215 5.06 14.62 -0.51
#